data_AF-A0A9Q4HBF6-F1
#
_entry.id   AF-A0A9Q4HBF6-F1
#
_cell.length_a   1.000
_cell.length_b   1.000
_cell.length_c   1.000
_cell.angle_alpha   90.00
_cell.angle_beta   90.00
_cell.angle_gamma   90.00
#
_symmetry.space_group_name_H-M   'P 1'
#
loop_
_entity.id
_entity.type
_entity.pdbx_description
1 polymer ?
#
loop_
_entity_poly.entity_id
_entity_poly.type
_entity_poly.pdbx_seq_one_letter_code
_entity_poly.pdbx_strand_id
1 'polypeptide(L)' 'MATIVQKDVLIEAIAQVQGYLLRSLPSSDSMNDDELFLCELREKIYNTHHDKLDYESLLADIVKIKNKSCYS' A
#
# COMPACT_ATOMS: atom_id res chain seq x y z
N MET A 1 -1.55 4.64 16.78
CA MET A 1 -0.35 3.95 17.28
C MET A 1 -0.38 2.53 16.77
N ALA A 2 0.65 2.10 16.04
CA ALA A 2 0.79 0.72 15.62
C ALA A 2 1.85 0.00 16.46
N THR A 3 1.70 -1.31 16.59
CA THR A 3 2.76 -2.21 17.06
C THR A 3 3.78 -2.45 15.95
N ILE A 4 4.95 -2.98 16.31
CA ILE A 4 5.98 -3.39 15.33
C ILE A 4 5.38 -4.40 14.33
N VAL A 5 4.62 -5.38 14.83
CA VAL A 5 3.98 -6.40 13.99
C VAL A 5 2.95 -5.77 13.04
N GLN A 6 2.15 -4.81 13.51
CA GLN A 6 1.20 -4.09 12.67
C GLN A 6 1.90 -3.27 11.57
N LYS A 7 3.10 -2.73 11.84
CA LYS A 7 3.91 -2.07 10.80
C LYS A 7 4.33 -3.06 9.72
N ASP A 8 4.76 -4.26 10.09
CA ASP A 8 5.13 -5.31 9.12
C ASP A 8 3.92 -5.74 8.27
N VAL A 9 2.74 -5.87 8.90
CA VAL A 9 1.49 -6.18 8.18
C VAL A 9 1.14 -5.10 7.15
N LEU A 10 1.35 -3.82 7.46
CA LEU A 10 1.12 -2.74 6.49
C LEU A 10 2.07 -2.82 5.28
N ILE A 11 3.35 -3.14 5.53
CA ILE A 11 4.36 -3.30 4.48
C ILE A 11 3.97 -4.48 3.57
N GLU A 12 3.58 -5.60 4.17
CA GLU A 12 3.12 -6.78 3.42
C GLU A 12 1.87 -6.47 2.59
N ALA A 13 0.88 -5.81 3.19
CA ALA A 13 -0.35 -5.43 2.51
C ALA A 13 -0.07 -4.56 1.27
N ILE A 14 0.84 -3.58 1.38
CA ILE A 14 1.26 -2.77 0.23
C ILE A 14 1.90 -3.65 -0.84
N ALA A 15 2.84 -4.52 -0.48
CA ALA A 15 3.51 -5.40 -1.43
C ALA A 15 2.52 -6.32 -2.17
N GLN A 16 1.52 -6.84 -1.47
CA GLN A 16 0.46 -7.66 -2.07
C GLN A 16 -0.36 -6.86 -3.10
N VAL A 17 -0.76 -5.63 -2.77
CA VAL A 17 -1.53 -4.78 -3.70
C VAL A 17 -0.68 -4.37 -4.91
N GLN A 18 0.59 -3.99 -4.70
CA GLN A 18 1.52 -3.69 -5.79
C GLN A 18 1.70 -4.89 -6.73
N GLY A 19 1.86 -6.10 -6.18
CA GLY A 19 1.97 -7.33 -6.97
C GLY A 19 0.67 -7.73 -7.69
N TYR A 20 -0.49 -7.24 -7.24
CA TYR A 20 -1.76 -7.38 -7.94
C TYR A 20 -1.86 -6.38 -9.09
N LEU A 21 -1.58 -5.09 -8.83
CA LEU A 21 -1.61 -4.04 -9.86
C LEU A 21 -0.70 -4.37 -11.05
N LEU A 22 0.53 -4.80 -10.76
CA LEU A 22 1.51 -5.19 -11.79
C LEU A 22 1.02 -6.35 -12.68
N ARG A 23 0.17 -7.24 -12.14
CA ARG A 23 -0.39 -8.38 -12.89
C ARG A 23 -1.67 -8.04 -13.64
N SER A 24 -2.44 -7.07 -13.14
CA SER A 24 -3.76 -6.72 -13.68
C SER A 24 -3.72 -5.62 -14.73
N LEU A 25 -2.72 -4.73 -14.70
CA LEU A 25 -2.58 -3.66 -15.69
C LEU A 25 -1.77 -4.20 -16.90
N PRO A 26 -2.27 -4.08 -18.15
CA PRO A 26 -1.43 -4.30 -19.32
C PRO A 26 -0.29 -3.29 -19.23
N SER A 27 0.94 -3.76 -19.41
CA SER A 27 2.20 -3.00 -19.28
C SER A 27 2.13 -1.67 -20.03
N SER A 28 1.62 -0.64 -19.36
CA SER A 28 1.74 0.74 -19.75
C SER A 28 3.11 1.19 -19.28
N ASP A 29 3.90 1.79 -20.17
CA ASP A 29 5.26 2.28 -19.86
C ASP A 29 5.29 3.35 -18.73
N SER A 30 4.12 3.85 -18.30
CA SER A 30 3.97 4.77 -17.18
C SER A 30 3.39 4.09 -15.94
N MET A 31 4.06 4.31 -14.81
CA MET A 31 3.59 3.94 -13.47
C MET A 31 2.24 4.63 -13.19
N ASN A 32 1.23 3.86 -12.79
CA ASN A 32 -0.10 4.40 -12.49
C ASN A 32 -0.07 5.22 -11.18
N ASP A 33 -0.95 6.21 -11.02
CA ASP A 33 -1.06 7.05 -9.82
C ASP A 33 -1.22 6.20 -8.54
N ASP A 34 -1.95 5.08 -8.64
CA ASP A 34 -2.14 4.15 -7.52
C ASP A 34 -0.82 3.43 -7.15
N GLU A 35 0.05 3.13 -8.13
CA GLU A 35 1.37 2.53 -7.88
C GLU A 35 2.32 3.54 -7.23
N LEU A 36 2.29 4.80 -7.69
CA LEU A 36 3.07 5.90 -7.11
C LEU A 36 2.67 6.14 -5.66
N PHE A 37 1.38 6.25 -5.38
CA PHE A 37 0.88 6.39 -4.03
C PHE A 37 1.34 5.24 -3.12
N LEU A 38 1.27 3.98 -3.58
CA LEU A 38 1.71 2.84 -2.79
C LEU A 38 3.23 2.85 -2.53
N CYS A 39 4.03 3.31 -3.49
CA CYS A 39 5.48 3.51 -3.29
C CYS A 39 5.77 4.56 -2.22
N GLU A 40 5.15 5.74 -2.31
CA GLU A 40 5.30 6.81 -1.31
C GLU A 40 4.82 6.38 0.07
N LEU A 41 3.67 5.67 0.13
CA LEU A 41 3.11 5.15 1.37
C LEU A 41 4.06 4.15 2.03
N ARG A 42 4.68 3.26 1.25
CA ARG A 42 5.66 2.30 1.74
C ARG A 42 6.89 3.00 2.32
N GLU A 43 7.44 3.99 1.63
CA GLU A 43 8.57 4.78 2.13
C GLU A 43 8.22 5.51 3.42
N LYS A 44 7.04 6.13 3.50
CA LYS A 44 6.54 6.76 4.72
C LYS A 44 6.47 5.76 5.86
N ILE A 45 5.94 4.55 5.64
CA ILE A 45 5.83 3.51 6.67
C ILE A 45 7.22 3.06 7.12
N TYR A 46 8.16 2.82 6.21
CA TYR A 46 9.54 2.44 6.57
C TYR A 46 10.22 3.51 7.44
N ASN A 47 10.13 4.77 7.02
CA ASN A 47 10.79 5.90 7.67
C ASN A 47 10.10 6.39 8.96
N THR A 48 8.87 5.95 9.23
CA THR A 48 8.12 6.34 10.42
C THR A 48 8.23 5.27 11.50
N HIS A 49 8.52 5.67 12.74
CA HIS A 49 8.50 4.75 13.88
C HIS A 49 7.08 4.21 14.09
N HIS A 50 6.94 2.93 14.43
CA HIS A 50 5.64 2.22 14.40
C HIS A 50 4.58 2.86 15.32
N ASP A 51 4.98 3.43 16.45
CA ASP A 51 4.11 4.10 17.39
C ASP A 51 3.43 5.36 16.83
N LYS A 52 4.04 6.00 15.83
CA LYS A 52 3.52 7.17 15.11
C LYS A 52 2.64 6.80 13.93
N LEU A 53 2.52 5.52 13.60
CA LEU A 53 1.63 5.05 12.54
C LEU A 53 0.20 4.89 13.08
N ASP A 54 -0.76 5.27 12.24
CA ASP A 54 -2.17 4.94 12.43
C ASP A 54 -2.49 3.72 11.59
N TYR A 55 -2.46 2.54 12.22
CA TYR A 55 -2.64 1.27 11.54
C TYR A 55 -3.98 1.17 10.82
N GLU A 56 -5.08 1.59 11.46
CA GLU A 56 -6.42 1.40 10.91
C GLU A 56 -6.65 2.29 9.69
N SER A 57 -6.26 3.56 9.78
CA SER A 57 -6.34 4.51 8.67
C SER A 57 -5.49 4.06 7.48
N LEU A 58 -4.24 3.66 7.72
CA LEU A 58 -3.33 3.21 6.67
C LEU A 58 -3.82 1.92 5.99
N LEU A 59 -4.32 0.96 6.77
CA LEU A 59 -4.89 -0.27 6.22
C LEU A 59 -6.12 0.02 5.37
N ALA A 60 -7.00 0.92 5.82
CA ALA A 60 -8.18 1.32 5.06
C ALA A 60 -7.80 1.93 3.71
N ASP A 61 -6.76 2.76 3.64
CA ASP A 61 -6.29 3.35 2.40
C ASP A 61 -5.69 2.30 1.44
N ILE A 62 -4.92 1.34 1.95
CA ILE A 62 -4.40 0.21 1.14
C ILE A 62 -5.54 -0.64 0.57
N VAL A 63 -6.56 -0.95 1.39
CA VAL A 63 -7.72 -1.75 0.98
C VAL A 63 -8.58 -1.03 -0.06
N LYS A 64 -8.74 0.31 0.06
CA LYS A 64 -9.46 1.11 -0.96
C LYS A 64 -8.84 0.95 -2.35
N ILE A 65 -7.50 0.98 -2.43
CA ILE A 65 -6.79 0.82 -3.72
C ILE A 65 -7.00 -0.57 -4.28
N LYS A 66 -6.83 -1.61 -3.44
CA LYS A 66 -7.11 -2.99 -3.83
C LYS A 66 -8.52 -3.15 -4.40
N ASN A 67 -9.52 -2.57 -3.74
CA ASN A 67 -10.92 -2.68 -4.15
C ASN A 67 -11.22 -1.90 -5.44
N LYS A 68 -10.64 -0.71 -5.60
CA LYS A 68 -10.75 0.08 -6.84
C LYS A 68 -10.31 -0.75 -8.06
N SER A 69 -9.20 -1.47 -7.93
CA SER A 69 -8.64 -2.30 -9.00
C SER A 69 -9.33 -3.67 -9.18
N CYS A 70 -10.34 -4.00 -8.38
CA CYS A 70 -11.19 -5.20 -8.58
C CYS A 70 -12.44 -4.91 -9.44
N TYR A 71 -12.81 -3.63 -9.63
CA TYR A 71 -13.99 -3.22 -10.41
C TYR A 71 -13.65 -2.57 -11.76
N SER A 72 -12.36 -2.49 -12.11
CA SER A 72 -11.87 -2.06 -13.44
C SER A 72 -11.59 -3.26 -14.32
#